data_AF-A0A3P5YBF2-F1
#
_entry.id   AF-A0A3P5YBF2-F1
#
_cell.length_a   1.000
_cell.length_b   1.000
_cell.length_c   1.000
_cell.angle_alpha   90.00
_cell.angle_beta   90.00
_cell.angle_gamma   90.00
#
_symmetry.space_group_name_H-M   'P 1'
#
loop_
_entity.id
_entity.type
_entity.pdbx_description
1 polymer ?
#
loop_
_entity_poly.entity_id
_entity_poly.type
_entity_poly.pdbx_seq_one_letter_code
_entity_poly.pdbx_strand_id
1 'polypeptide(L)'
;YWVSQGKKWCEFCKIWTQNNATSIRNHELGKHHRECVEKKLTDMREKSAAKDKELKKNEKLLQQIEAKATRSYQKDIATAHEVAKANGAPEDGTRDWVLDAASGYYYNQINGLHYDSKSGFYYSDSIGRWVTQDEAYAAVKTSSDKDTKVPLVKKPVLSSEAGPSVAKPPGRVVSATLNPKRNVKGAASSVEIGNNNKRKRIDDKPKKAVSAEEKAALRAREAARKRVENREKSLLGLYNRPF
;
A
#
# COMPACT_ATOMS: atom_id res chain seq x y z
N TYR A 1 6.56 -68.06 -8.29
CA TYR A 1 6.20 -66.66 -8.49
C TYR A 1 7.49 -65.83 -8.41
N TRP A 2 7.89 -65.15 -9.49
CA TRP A 2 9.06 -64.25 -9.48
C TRP A 2 8.59 -62.82 -9.31
N VAL A 3 9.18 -62.10 -8.36
CA VAL A 3 8.92 -60.67 -8.13
C VAL A 3 10.10 -59.90 -8.70
N SER A 4 9.84 -59.02 -9.68
CA SER A 4 10.86 -58.11 -10.17
C SER A 4 11.21 -57.11 -9.06
N GLN A 5 12.50 -56.99 -8.76
CA GLN A 5 13.00 -55.99 -7.83
C GLN A 5 12.93 -54.62 -8.53
N GLY A 6 12.21 -53.67 -7.92
CA GLY A 6 12.10 -52.30 -8.43
C GLY A 6 13.43 -51.54 -8.43
N LYS A 7 13.39 -50.25 -8.81
CA LYS A 7 14.54 -49.34 -8.69
C LYS A 7 14.28 -48.32 -7.56
N LYS A 8 15.32 -47.94 -6.81
CA LYS A 8 15.31 -46.88 -5.79
C LYS A 8 15.85 -45.58 -6.38
N TRP A 9 15.19 -44.46 -6.11
CA TRP A 9 15.74 -43.14 -6.43
C TRP A 9 16.64 -42.62 -5.31
N CYS A 10 17.79 -42.06 -5.66
CA CYS A 10 18.65 -41.36 -4.70
C CYS A 10 18.54 -39.85 -4.88
N GLU A 11 18.15 -39.12 -3.83
CA GLU A 11 17.92 -37.66 -3.89
C GLU A 11 19.20 -36.84 -4.02
N PHE A 12 20.32 -37.33 -3.47
CA PHE A 12 21.60 -36.62 -3.50
C PHE A 12 22.30 -36.82 -4.84
N CYS A 13 22.35 -38.06 -5.33
CA CYS A 13 22.98 -38.41 -6.61
C CYS A 13 22.08 -38.15 -7.81
N LYS A 14 20.75 -38.06 -7.61
CA LYS A 14 19.73 -37.95 -8.68
C LYS A 14 19.84 -39.06 -9.73
N ILE A 15 20.01 -40.30 -9.27
CA ILE A 15 20.14 -41.50 -10.11
C ILE A 15 19.24 -42.60 -9.55
N TRP A 16 18.72 -43.45 -10.45
CA TRP A 16 18.03 -44.68 -10.09
C TRP A 16 19.01 -45.83 -9.83
N THR A 17 18.98 -46.40 -8.63
CA THR A 17 19.75 -47.55 -8.18
C THR A 17 18.86 -48.80 -8.13
N GLN A 18 19.42 -50.01 -8.15
CA GLN A 18 18.64 -51.23 -7.96
C GLN A 18 18.08 -51.29 -6.52
N ASN A 19 16.84 -51.75 -6.35
CA ASN A 19 16.21 -51.89 -5.03
C ASN A 19 16.65 -53.20 -4.35
N ASN A 20 17.96 -53.39 -4.16
CA ASN A 20 18.49 -54.46 -3.32
C ASN A 20 19.39 -53.86 -2.23
N ALA A 21 19.35 -54.46 -1.03
CA ALA A 21 19.99 -53.87 0.15
C ALA A 21 21.51 -53.67 -0.02
N THR A 22 22.16 -54.52 -0.80
CA THR A 22 23.61 -54.44 -1.06
C THR A 22 23.96 -53.31 -2.04
N SER A 23 23.21 -53.15 -3.13
CA SER A 23 23.39 -52.08 -4.12
C SER A 23 23.10 -50.72 -3.49
N ILE A 24 22.08 -50.63 -2.64
CA ILE A 24 21.76 -49.41 -1.89
C ILE A 24 22.93 -49.03 -0.96
N ARG A 25 23.42 -49.97 -0.14
CA ARG A 25 24.56 -49.72 0.75
C ARG A 25 25.83 -49.35 -0.01
N ASN A 26 26.16 -50.05 -1.10
CA ASN A 26 27.33 -49.74 -1.91
C ASN A 26 27.21 -48.39 -2.61
N HIS A 27 25.99 -47.98 -2.98
CA HIS A 27 25.73 -46.65 -3.52
C HIS A 27 25.90 -45.55 -2.47
N GLU A 28 25.32 -45.72 -1.28
CA GLU A 28 25.40 -44.76 -0.17
C GLU A 28 26.83 -44.63 0.37
N LEU A 29 27.58 -45.73 0.39
CA LEU A 29 29.02 -45.76 0.68
C LEU A 29 29.89 -45.49 -0.56
N GLY A 30 29.28 -45.09 -1.68
CA GLY A 30 30.01 -44.71 -2.88
C GLY A 30 30.67 -43.34 -2.71
N LYS A 31 31.87 -43.16 -3.28
CA LYS A 31 32.59 -41.87 -3.25
C LYS A 31 31.75 -40.72 -3.80
N HIS A 32 31.09 -40.95 -4.93
CA HIS A 32 30.20 -39.97 -5.55
C HIS A 32 29.05 -39.54 -4.64
N HIS A 33 28.43 -40.48 -3.92
CA HIS A 33 27.34 -40.15 -3.02
C HIS A 33 27.80 -39.27 -1.86
N ARG A 34 28.92 -39.64 -1.22
CA ARG A 34 29.53 -38.82 -0.16
C ARG A 34 29.88 -37.41 -0.64
N GLU A 35 30.54 -37.29 -1.80
CA GLU A 35 30.87 -35.98 -2.38
C GLU A 35 29.61 -35.15 -2.69
N CYS A 36 28.54 -35.76 -3.19
CA CYS A 36 27.27 -35.07 -3.42
C CYS A 36 26.62 -34.57 -2.13
N VAL A 37 26.66 -35.38 -1.07
CA VAL A 37 26.15 -35.00 0.25
C VAL A 37 26.97 -33.86 0.84
N GLU A 38 28.29 -33.98 0.84
CA GLU A 38 29.21 -32.94 1.32
C GLU A 38 29.00 -31.62 0.58
N LYS A 39 28.94 -31.65 -0.76
CA LYS A 39 28.64 -30.47 -1.59
C LYS A 39 27.29 -29.86 -1.24
N LYS A 40 26.25 -30.66 -1.02
CA LYS A 40 24.93 -30.14 -0.64
C LYS A 40 24.98 -29.48 0.75
N LEU A 41 25.75 -30.02 1.68
CA LEU A 41 25.93 -29.42 3.01
C LEU A 41 26.72 -28.11 2.95
N THR A 42 27.80 -28.03 2.17
CA THR A 42 28.55 -26.78 1.97
C THR A 42 27.69 -25.72 1.29
N ASP A 43 27.00 -26.09 0.21
CA ASP A 43 26.07 -25.20 -0.50
C ASP A 43 24.99 -24.65 0.43
N MET A 44 24.43 -25.47 1.31
CA MET A 44 23.40 -25.04 2.26
C MET A 44 23.94 -24.00 3.25
N ARG A 45 25.16 -24.20 3.78
CA ARG A 45 25.82 -23.24 4.68
C ARG A 45 26.17 -21.93 3.97
N GLU A 46 26.67 -22.01 2.74
CA GLU A 46 26.98 -20.81 1.95
C GLU A 46 25.71 -20.04 1.58
N LYS A 47 24.64 -20.74 1.19
CA LYS A 47 23.34 -20.14 0.89
C LYS A 47 22.71 -19.51 2.12
N SER A 48 22.79 -20.12 3.31
CA SER A 48 22.30 -19.50 4.53
C SER A 48 23.09 -18.23 4.87
N ALA A 49 24.42 -18.29 4.82
CA ALA A 49 25.27 -17.13 5.07
C ALA A 49 25.06 -15.99 4.04
N ALA A 50 24.80 -16.33 2.77
CA ALA A 50 24.47 -15.35 1.74
C ALA A 50 23.11 -14.69 2.01
N LYS A 51 22.07 -15.48 2.33
CA LYS A 51 20.74 -14.98 2.69
C LYS A 51 20.80 -14.08 3.91
N ASP A 52 21.53 -14.44 4.97
CA ASP A 52 21.67 -13.60 6.16
C ASP A 52 22.33 -12.25 5.86
N LYS A 53 23.31 -12.23 4.95
CA LYS A 53 23.94 -10.99 4.48
C LYS A 53 22.98 -10.14 3.66
N GLU A 54 22.15 -10.75 2.82
CA GLU A 54 21.12 -10.06 2.04
C GLU A 54 20.03 -9.48 2.95
N LEU A 55 19.54 -10.24 3.93
CA LEU A 55 18.58 -9.78 4.92
C LEU A 55 19.11 -8.57 5.70
N LYS A 56 20.34 -8.63 6.20
CA LYS A 56 20.99 -7.49 6.89
C LYS A 56 21.13 -6.26 5.99
N LYS A 57 21.37 -6.43 4.69
CA LYS A 57 21.43 -5.31 3.74
C LYS A 57 20.04 -4.72 3.49
N ASN A 58 19.03 -5.57 3.36
CA ASN A 58 17.64 -5.17 3.17
C ASN A 58 17.12 -4.42 4.40
N GLU A 59 17.39 -4.91 5.60
CA GLU A 59 17.03 -4.22 6.86
C GLU A 59 17.65 -2.83 6.93
N LYS A 60 18.95 -2.69 6.61
CA LYS A 60 19.62 -1.38 6.56
C LYS A 60 19.01 -0.47 5.51
N LEU A 61 18.64 -1.00 4.35
CA LEU A 61 18.00 -0.22 3.29
C LEU A 61 16.60 0.27 3.73
N LEU A 62 15.81 -0.60 4.37
CA LEU A 62 14.50 -0.26 4.91
C LEU A 62 14.62 0.83 5.97
N GLN A 63 15.55 0.70 6.92
CA GLN A 63 15.81 1.75 7.92
C GLN A 63 16.18 3.10 7.29
N GLN A 64 16.97 3.10 6.20
CA GLN A 64 17.29 4.33 5.47
C GLN A 64 16.07 4.93 4.76
N ILE A 65 15.19 4.10 4.21
CA ILE A 65 13.95 4.55 3.58
C ILE A 65 13.03 5.15 4.64
N GLU A 66 12.83 4.47 5.77
CA GLU A 66 12.02 4.96 6.89
C GLU A 66 12.56 6.28 7.45
N ALA A 67 13.88 6.38 7.65
CA ALA A 67 14.50 7.63 8.11
C ALA A 67 14.34 8.78 7.10
N LYS A 68 14.37 8.52 5.80
CA LYS A 68 14.10 9.54 4.77
C LYS A 68 12.62 9.92 4.72
N ALA A 69 11.73 8.93 4.80
CA ALA A 69 10.28 9.14 4.77
C ALA A 69 9.82 9.98 5.98
N THR A 70 10.26 9.62 7.19
CA THR A 70 9.97 10.37 8.42
C THR A 70 10.48 11.80 8.37
N ARG A 71 11.69 12.03 7.87
CA ARG A 71 12.24 13.39 7.68
C ARG A 71 11.44 14.20 6.65
N SER A 72 11.03 13.58 5.55
CA SER A 72 10.17 14.25 4.56
C SER A 72 8.84 14.62 5.18
N TYR A 73 8.19 13.66 5.83
CA TYR A 73 6.90 13.86 6.49
C TYR A 73 6.93 14.97 7.54
N GLN A 74 7.98 15.03 8.36
CA GLN A 74 8.16 16.13 9.32
C GLN A 74 8.29 17.49 8.64
N LYS A 75 9.01 17.56 7.52
CA LYS A 75 9.11 18.80 6.73
C LYS A 75 7.75 19.17 6.13
N ASP A 76 7.01 18.21 5.61
CA ASP A 76 5.69 18.41 5.01
C ASP A 76 4.66 18.88 6.05
N ILE A 77 4.72 18.35 7.29
CA ILE A 77 3.91 18.87 8.40
C ILE A 77 4.29 20.31 8.73
N ALA A 78 5.59 20.61 8.83
CA ALA A 78 6.06 21.95 9.16
C ALA A 78 5.65 22.97 8.09
N THR A 79 5.83 22.65 6.81
CA THR A 79 5.36 23.50 5.71
C THR A 79 3.84 23.60 5.67
N ALA A 80 3.10 22.52 5.92
CA ALA A 80 1.64 22.59 6.02
C ALA A 80 1.18 23.51 7.16
N HIS A 81 1.85 23.46 8.32
CA HIS A 81 1.57 24.33 9.45
C HIS A 81 1.93 25.80 9.15
N GLU A 82 3.08 26.06 8.50
CA GLU A 82 3.47 27.40 8.07
C GLU A 82 2.50 27.97 7.03
N VAL A 83 2.09 27.17 6.05
CA VAL A 83 1.09 27.53 5.04
C VAL A 83 -0.27 27.78 5.69
N ALA A 84 -0.69 26.97 6.67
CA ALA A 84 -1.93 27.19 7.41
C ALA A 84 -1.88 28.52 8.20
N LYS A 85 -0.76 28.81 8.85
CA LYS A 85 -0.53 30.07 9.56
C LYS A 85 -0.50 31.28 8.62
N ALA A 86 0.13 31.15 7.45
CA ALA A 86 0.22 32.22 6.46
C ALA A 86 -1.13 32.51 5.77
N ASN A 87 -1.97 31.49 5.58
CA ASN A 87 -3.31 31.64 5.01
C ASN A 87 -4.38 32.02 6.04
N GLY A 88 -4.00 32.28 7.30
CA GLY A 88 -4.96 32.67 8.34
C GLY A 88 -6.01 31.60 8.64
N ALA A 89 -5.65 30.31 8.51
CA ALA A 89 -6.55 29.24 8.94
C ALA A 89 -6.82 29.39 10.45
N PRO A 90 -8.11 29.40 10.89
CA PRO A 90 -8.42 29.56 12.30
C PRO A 90 -7.77 28.43 13.09
N GLU A 91 -7.04 28.79 14.14
CA GLU A 91 -6.26 27.85 14.95
C GLU A 91 -7.12 26.79 15.66
N ASP A 92 -8.43 27.02 15.84
CA ASP A 92 -9.28 26.13 16.62
C ASP A 92 -10.62 25.84 15.90
N GLY A 93 -10.67 24.70 15.24
CA GLY A 93 -11.93 24.04 14.85
C GLY A 93 -11.91 22.52 15.09
N THR A 94 -10.73 21.97 15.41
CA THR A 94 -10.50 20.53 15.59
C THR A 94 -10.40 20.15 17.08
N ARG A 95 -10.27 21.11 18.01
CA ARG A 95 -10.05 20.83 19.44
C ARG A 95 -11.29 20.85 20.33
N ASP A 96 -12.46 21.27 19.83
CA ASP A 96 -13.65 21.45 20.68
C ASP A 96 -14.79 20.47 20.38
N TRP A 97 -14.50 19.33 19.76
CA TRP A 97 -15.46 18.23 19.66
C TRP A 97 -15.37 17.37 20.91
N VAL A 98 -16.26 17.64 21.87
CA VAL A 98 -16.36 16.87 23.12
C VAL A 98 -17.33 15.73 22.90
N LEU A 99 -16.88 14.48 23.12
CA LEU A 99 -17.77 13.32 23.10
C LEU A 99 -18.68 13.38 24.33
N ASP A 100 -19.98 13.57 24.11
CA ASP A 100 -20.94 13.47 25.20
C ASP A 100 -21.29 11.99 25.43
N ALA A 101 -20.84 11.45 26.57
CA ALA A 101 -21.07 10.06 26.92
C ALA A 101 -22.55 9.71 27.13
N ALA A 102 -23.41 10.71 27.42
CA ALA A 102 -24.84 10.50 27.62
C ALA A 102 -25.59 10.32 26.30
N SER A 103 -25.25 11.10 25.27
CA SER A 103 -25.90 11.04 23.95
C SER A 103 -25.14 10.19 22.93
N GLY A 104 -23.86 9.90 23.15
CA GLY A 104 -23.01 9.15 22.22
C GLY A 104 -22.61 9.92 20.97
N TYR A 105 -22.87 11.22 20.94
CA TYR A 105 -22.55 12.14 19.85
C TYR A 105 -21.40 13.08 20.26
N TYR A 106 -20.60 13.50 19.28
CA TYR A 106 -19.61 14.55 19.48
C TYR A 106 -20.31 15.90 19.42
N TYR A 107 -20.25 16.67 20.50
CA TYR A 107 -20.80 18.02 20.55
C TYR A 107 -19.68 19.04 20.41
N ASN A 108 -19.87 20.03 19.54
CA ASN A 108 -18.98 21.17 19.44
C ASN A 108 -19.66 22.44 19.95
N GLN A 109 -19.05 23.01 21.00
CA GLN A 109 -19.61 24.13 21.77
C GLN A 109 -19.61 25.44 21.00
N ILE A 110 -18.72 25.58 20.01
CA ILE A 110 -18.53 26.84 19.27
C ILE A 110 -19.63 27.02 18.23
N ASN A 111 -20.00 25.94 17.57
CA ASN A 111 -20.93 25.93 16.45
C ASN A 111 -22.29 25.29 16.84
N GLY A 112 -22.40 24.69 18.04
CA GLY A 112 -23.64 24.08 18.51
C GLY A 112 -24.04 22.84 17.69
N LEU A 113 -23.08 22.19 17.03
CA LEU A 113 -23.35 20.99 16.23
C LEU A 113 -23.12 19.74 17.05
N HIS A 114 -23.99 18.76 16.81
CA HIS A 114 -23.78 17.38 17.19
C HIS A 114 -23.33 16.58 15.97
N TYR A 115 -22.29 15.76 16.12
CA TYR A 115 -21.76 14.88 15.09
C TYR A 115 -21.90 13.43 15.52
N ASP A 116 -22.49 12.62 14.66
CA ASP A 116 -22.60 11.18 14.87
C ASP A 116 -21.54 10.42 14.08
N SER A 117 -20.59 9.82 14.81
CA SER A 117 -19.53 9.00 14.22
C SER A 117 -20.02 7.78 13.42
N LYS A 118 -21.23 7.28 13.71
CA LYS A 118 -21.78 6.08 13.05
C LYS A 118 -22.47 6.41 11.73
N SER A 119 -23.15 7.55 11.68
CA SER A 119 -23.93 7.95 10.52
C SER A 119 -23.20 8.98 9.64
N GLY A 120 -22.17 9.65 10.18
CA GLY A 120 -21.41 10.69 9.47
C GLY A 120 -22.21 11.98 9.23
N PHE A 121 -23.41 12.08 9.81
CA PHE A 121 -24.26 13.26 9.70
C PHE A 121 -24.04 14.20 10.89
N TYR A 122 -24.42 15.45 10.66
CA TYR A 122 -24.37 16.53 11.62
C TYR A 122 -25.78 16.99 11.95
N TYR A 123 -26.04 17.29 13.22
CA TYR A 123 -27.29 17.82 13.71
C TYR A 123 -27.06 19.21 14.31
N SER A 124 -27.99 20.12 14.05
CA SER A 124 -28.03 21.44 14.68
C SER A 124 -29.47 21.76 15.05
N ASP A 125 -29.65 22.44 16.18
CA ASP A 125 -30.98 22.78 16.68
C ASP A 125 -31.75 23.73 15.77
N SER A 126 -31.05 24.49 14.92
CA SER A 126 -31.67 25.39 13.94
C SER A 126 -32.29 24.66 12.74
N ILE A 127 -31.76 23.50 12.36
CA ILE A 127 -32.29 22.68 11.25
C ILE A 127 -33.25 21.61 11.77
N GLY A 128 -33.04 21.10 13.00
CA GLY A 128 -33.90 20.09 13.63
C GLY A 128 -33.89 18.72 12.94
N ARG A 129 -32.89 18.45 12.07
CA ARG A 129 -32.70 17.18 11.36
C ARG A 129 -31.22 16.92 11.14
N TRP A 130 -30.86 15.66 10.89
CA TRP A 130 -29.51 15.22 10.54
C TRP A 130 -29.20 15.57 9.08
N VAL A 131 -28.09 16.26 8.86
CA VAL A 131 -27.71 16.82 7.56
C VAL A 131 -26.23 16.59 7.26
N THR A 132 -25.85 16.74 6.00
CA THR A 132 -24.46 16.69 5.54
C THR A 132 -23.65 17.85 6.14
N GLN A 133 -22.32 17.70 6.13
CA GLN A 133 -21.40 18.68 6.71
C GLN A 133 -21.62 20.09 6.14
N ASP A 134 -21.72 20.23 4.82
CA ASP A 134 -21.82 21.55 4.18
C ASP A 134 -23.10 22.30 4.59
N GLU A 135 -24.23 21.60 4.68
CA GLU A 135 -25.51 22.18 5.07
C GLU A 135 -25.53 22.55 6.56
N ALA A 136 -24.97 21.70 7.42
CA ALA A 136 -24.90 21.98 8.86
C ALA A 136 -23.99 23.19 9.16
N TYR A 137 -22.84 23.29 8.51
CA TYR A 137 -21.94 24.45 8.65
C TYR A 137 -22.52 25.72 8.01
N ALA A 138 -23.34 25.62 6.96
CA ALA A 138 -24.04 26.77 6.38
C ALA A 138 -25.10 27.35 7.34
N ALA A 139 -25.82 26.50 8.08
CA ALA A 139 -26.81 26.96 9.06
C ALA A 139 -26.17 27.74 10.23
N VAL A 140 -24.98 27.35 10.70
CA VAL A 140 -24.26 28.10 11.75
C VAL A 140 -23.74 29.45 11.26
N LYS A 141 -23.26 29.50 10.02
CA LYS A 141 -22.81 30.76 9.41
C LYS A 141 -23.97 31.76 9.32
N THR A 142 -25.14 31.29 8.91
CA THR A 142 -26.33 32.14 8.78
C THR A 142 -26.92 32.59 10.14
N SER A 143 -26.67 31.86 11.24
CA SER A 143 -27.03 32.31 12.60
C SER A 143 -26.01 33.28 13.19
N SER A 144 -24.70 33.12 12.89
CA SER A 144 -23.65 34.03 13.39
C SER A 144 -23.76 35.45 12.80
N ASP A 145 -24.25 35.59 11.57
CA ASP A 145 -24.48 36.91 10.95
C ASP A 145 -25.71 37.65 11.51
N LYS A 146 -26.52 37.00 12.35
CA LYS A 146 -27.80 37.57 12.83
C LYS A 146 -27.84 38.03 14.28
N ASP A 147 -26.84 37.75 15.13
CA ASP A 147 -26.94 38.09 16.55
C ASP A 147 -25.69 38.74 17.15
N THR A 148 -25.64 40.07 17.06
CA THR A 148 -25.23 40.89 18.21
C THR A 148 -26.50 41.36 18.91
N LYS A 149 -27.01 40.60 19.89
CA LYS A 149 -27.84 41.10 21.00
C LYS A 149 -28.04 40.07 22.10
N VAL A 150 -27.41 40.33 23.23
CA VAL A 150 -27.72 39.73 24.54
C VAL A 150 -29.16 40.14 24.95
N PRO A 151 -29.91 39.29 25.67
CA PRO A 151 -30.27 39.73 27.03
C PRO A 151 -30.37 38.60 28.10
N LEU A 152 -29.57 38.77 29.15
CA LEU A 152 -29.92 38.86 30.57
C LEU A 152 -31.15 38.09 31.13
N VAL A 153 -30.84 37.03 31.89
CA VAL A 153 -31.44 36.52 33.16
C VAL A 153 -32.88 36.92 33.52
N LYS A 154 -33.73 35.90 33.77
CA LYS A 154 -34.60 35.74 34.98
C LYS A 154 -35.29 34.35 35.03
N LYS A 155 -35.19 33.68 36.17
CA LYS A 155 -36.14 32.65 36.71
C LYS A 155 -37.21 33.40 37.53
N PRO A 156 -38.48 32.94 37.69
CA PRO A 156 -38.82 31.75 38.52
C PRO A 156 -40.09 30.89 38.15
N VAL A 157 -40.06 29.61 38.60
CA VAL A 157 -41.07 28.74 39.28
C VAL A 157 -42.53 28.49 38.76
N LEU A 158 -42.82 27.18 38.54
CA LEU A 158 -44.02 26.28 38.66
C LEU A 158 -45.47 26.68 38.28
N SER A 159 -46.13 25.86 37.42
CA SER A 159 -47.16 24.82 37.78
C SER A 159 -47.88 24.21 36.55
N SER A 160 -48.26 22.91 36.65
CA SER A 160 -49.37 22.11 36.04
C SER A 160 -49.92 22.42 34.63
N GLU A 161 -50.38 21.52 33.76
CA GLU A 161 -50.78 20.10 33.79
C GLU A 161 -51.07 19.62 32.34
N ALA A 162 -51.12 18.28 32.14
CA ALA A 162 -51.81 17.51 31.08
C ALA A 162 -51.35 17.57 29.59
N GLY A 163 -50.99 16.40 29.03
CA GLY A 163 -50.86 16.14 27.57
C GLY A 163 -52.16 15.59 26.96
N PRO A 164 -52.12 14.74 25.90
CA PRO A 164 -51.24 14.67 24.73
C PRO A 164 -52.04 14.52 23.39
N SER A 165 -51.46 14.81 22.21
CA SER A 165 -51.95 14.22 20.94
C SER A 165 -50.94 14.22 19.79
N VAL A 166 -50.42 13.02 19.51
CA VAL A 166 -50.23 12.37 18.20
C VAL A 166 -50.14 13.26 16.95
N ALA A 167 -48.99 13.22 16.28
CA ALA A 167 -48.92 13.16 14.82
C ALA A 167 -47.56 12.57 14.37
N LYS A 168 -47.60 11.32 13.89
CA LYS A 168 -46.55 10.68 13.09
C LYS A 168 -46.90 10.92 11.61
N PRO A 169 -45.94 11.22 10.72
CA PRO A 169 -45.76 10.35 9.53
C PRO A 169 -44.33 10.43 8.94
N PRO A 170 -44.03 9.79 7.78
CA PRO A 170 -44.48 8.49 7.29
C PRO A 170 -43.29 7.55 7.03
N GLY A 171 -43.58 6.25 7.00
CA GLY A 171 -42.60 5.21 6.71
C GLY A 171 -42.28 5.03 5.22
N ARG A 172 -41.05 4.56 5.02
CA ARG A 172 -40.62 3.45 4.14
C ARG A 172 -40.95 3.53 2.64
N VAL A 173 -39.90 3.79 1.87
CA VAL A 173 -39.68 3.24 0.52
C VAL A 173 -38.28 2.61 0.48
N VAL A 174 -38.23 1.32 0.16
CA VAL A 174 -37.03 0.53 -0.20
C VAL A 174 -36.93 0.64 -1.73
N SER A 175 -35.81 0.63 -2.48
CA SER A 175 -34.59 -0.17 -2.40
C SER A 175 -33.60 0.35 -3.46
N ALA A 176 -32.28 0.23 -3.23
CA ALA A 176 -31.31 -0.19 -4.26
C ALA A 176 -29.90 -0.30 -3.66
N THR A 177 -29.54 -1.48 -3.13
CA THR A 177 -28.15 -1.86 -2.89
C THR A 177 -27.46 -2.15 -4.22
N LEU A 178 -26.51 -1.29 -4.63
CA LEU A 178 -25.56 -1.62 -5.69
C LEU A 178 -24.34 -2.31 -5.09
N ASN A 179 -24.17 -3.57 -5.46
CA ASN A 179 -23.16 -4.47 -4.92
C ASN A 179 -21.78 -4.23 -5.60
N PRO A 180 -20.65 -4.15 -4.86
CA PRO A 180 -19.31 -3.78 -5.39
C PRO A 180 -18.52 -4.90 -6.08
N LYS A 181 -19.13 -5.68 -6.98
CA LYS A 181 -18.42 -6.76 -7.69
C LYS A 181 -18.68 -6.73 -9.19
N ARG A 182 -17.83 -6.00 -9.92
CA ARG A 182 -17.68 -6.15 -11.38
C ARG A 182 -16.20 -6.41 -11.68
N ASN A 183 -15.91 -7.65 -12.07
CA ASN A 183 -14.60 -8.11 -12.55
C ASN A 183 -14.42 -7.63 -13.99
N VAL A 184 -13.40 -6.80 -14.25
CA VAL A 184 -13.04 -6.38 -15.60
C VAL A 184 -12.03 -7.39 -16.15
N LYS A 185 -12.49 -8.13 -17.15
CA LYS A 185 -11.73 -9.08 -17.96
C LYS A 185 -10.70 -8.32 -18.82
N GLY A 186 -9.50 -8.13 -18.29
CA GLY A 186 -8.32 -7.69 -19.04
C GLY A 186 -7.49 -8.90 -19.46
N ALA A 187 -7.26 -9.06 -20.78
CA ALA A 187 -6.46 -10.12 -21.36
C ALA A 187 -4.99 -10.00 -20.94
N ALA A 188 -4.42 -11.06 -20.37
CA ALA A 188 -2.98 -11.20 -20.20
C ALA A 188 -2.39 -11.71 -21.52
N SER A 189 -1.53 -10.91 -22.17
CA SER A 189 -0.71 -11.35 -23.28
C SER A 189 0.37 -12.31 -22.75
N SER A 190 0.17 -13.60 -23.00
CA SER A 190 1.16 -14.65 -22.77
C SER A 190 2.16 -14.67 -23.91
N VAL A 191 3.41 -14.26 -23.64
CA VAL A 191 4.57 -14.61 -24.47
C VAL A 191 5.53 -15.39 -23.59
N GLU A 192 5.25 -16.69 -23.49
CA GLU A 192 6.18 -17.70 -22.99
C GLU A 192 7.23 -17.98 -24.07
N ILE A 193 8.45 -17.50 -23.88
CA ILE A 193 9.61 -18.06 -24.59
C ILE A 193 10.21 -19.13 -23.68
N GLY A 194 9.73 -20.36 -23.86
CA GLY A 194 10.43 -21.54 -23.39
C GLY A 194 11.78 -21.66 -24.07
N ASN A 195 12.84 -21.95 -23.31
CA ASN A 195 14.06 -22.56 -23.83
C ASN A 195 14.86 -23.24 -22.70
N ASN A 196 14.36 -24.40 -22.27
CA ASN A 196 15.14 -25.40 -21.56
C ASN A 196 15.75 -26.38 -22.56
N ASN A 197 17.02 -26.18 -22.93
CA ASN A 197 18.06 -27.20 -23.17
C ASN A 197 19.12 -26.68 -24.15
N LYS A 198 20.33 -26.40 -23.65
CA LYS A 198 21.60 -26.60 -24.39
C LYS A 198 22.80 -26.57 -23.43
N ARG A 199 23.28 -27.78 -23.13
CA ARG A 199 24.67 -28.26 -22.96
C ARG A 199 25.69 -27.38 -22.21
N LYS A 200 26.31 -28.03 -21.21
CA LYS A 200 27.57 -27.69 -20.52
C LYS A 200 28.59 -26.95 -21.41
N ARG A 201 29.08 -25.80 -20.92
CA ARG A 201 30.49 -25.42 -21.02
C ARG A 201 30.98 -25.03 -19.63
N ILE A 202 32.06 -25.69 -19.22
CA ILE A 202 32.92 -25.26 -18.11
C ILE A 202 33.78 -24.16 -18.71
N ASP A 203 33.65 -22.94 -18.20
CA ASP A 203 34.59 -21.86 -18.46
C ASP A 203 34.73 -21.05 -17.17
N ASP A 204 35.69 -21.46 -16.34
CA ASP A 204 36.30 -20.57 -15.36
C ASP A 204 36.94 -19.40 -16.11
N LYS A 205 36.31 -18.23 -16.05
CA LYS A 205 36.90 -16.99 -16.57
C LYS A 205 36.72 -15.87 -15.54
N PRO A 206 37.80 -15.22 -15.08
CA PRO A 206 37.70 -14.16 -14.09
C PRO A 206 36.89 -13.00 -14.66
N LYS A 207 36.10 -12.35 -13.80
CA LYS A 207 35.33 -11.13 -14.08
C LYS A 207 36.27 -10.10 -14.73
N LYS A 208 36.22 -9.95 -16.05
CA LYS A 208 36.95 -8.88 -16.75
C LYS A 208 36.39 -7.56 -16.24
N ALA A 209 37.23 -6.78 -15.56
CA ALA A 209 37.00 -5.35 -15.43
C ALA A 209 36.77 -4.81 -16.85
N VAL A 210 35.65 -4.10 -17.06
CA VAL A 210 35.25 -3.54 -18.37
C VAL A 210 36.48 -2.89 -19.00
N SER A 211 36.99 -3.51 -20.07
CA SER A 211 38.21 -3.04 -20.72
C SER A 211 37.96 -1.63 -21.26
N ALA A 212 39.01 -0.82 -21.39
CA ALA A 212 38.87 0.53 -21.94
C ALA A 212 38.15 0.53 -23.30
N GLU A 213 38.34 -0.54 -24.07
CA GLU A 213 37.69 -0.80 -25.34
C GLU A 213 36.18 -1.01 -25.23
N GLU A 214 35.71 -1.76 -24.22
CA GLU A 214 34.28 -1.98 -24.00
C GLU A 214 33.58 -0.69 -23.50
N LYS A 215 34.27 0.14 -22.71
CA LYS A 215 33.76 1.48 -22.34
C LYS A 215 33.64 2.40 -23.54
N ALA A 216 34.60 2.35 -24.46
CA ALA A 216 34.53 3.09 -25.71
C ALA A 216 33.36 2.60 -26.59
N ALA A 217 33.15 1.28 -26.67
CA ALA A 217 32.03 0.69 -27.39
C ALA A 217 30.66 1.10 -26.82
N LEU A 218 30.52 1.15 -25.49
CA LEU A 218 29.28 1.62 -24.84
C LEU A 218 29.04 3.11 -25.10
N ARG A 219 30.07 3.96 -24.97
CA ARG A 219 29.98 5.40 -25.29
C ARG A 219 29.60 5.62 -26.76
N ALA A 220 30.13 4.82 -27.69
CA ALA A 220 29.77 4.91 -29.10
C ALA A 220 28.30 4.55 -29.36
N ARG A 221 27.78 3.52 -28.67
CA ARG A 221 26.35 3.14 -28.73
C ARG A 221 25.45 4.22 -28.15
N GLU A 222 25.84 4.82 -27.02
CA GLU A 222 25.10 5.92 -26.41
C GLU A 222 25.12 7.19 -27.28
N ALA A 223 26.27 7.52 -27.87
CA ALA A 223 26.37 8.62 -28.83
C ALA A 223 25.50 8.39 -30.07
N ALA A 224 25.40 7.14 -30.55
CA ALA A 224 24.52 6.78 -31.66
C ALA A 224 23.04 6.95 -31.28
N ARG A 225 22.62 6.49 -30.10
CA ARG A 225 21.25 6.72 -29.58
C ARG A 225 20.93 8.20 -29.45
N LYS A 226 21.87 9.00 -28.92
CA LYS A 226 21.69 10.46 -28.81
C LYS A 226 21.54 11.16 -30.17
N ARG A 227 22.24 10.70 -31.22
CA ARG A 227 22.05 11.21 -32.59
C ARG A 227 20.67 10.87 -33.13
N VAL A 228 20.15 9.68 -32.84
CA VAL A 228 18.80 9.27 -33.22
C VAL A 228 17.77 10.12 -32.47
N GLU A 229 17.89 10.24 -31.15
CA GLU A 229 17.01 11.07 -30.34
C GLU A 229 17.00 12.53 -30.79
N ASN A 230 18.14 13.10 -31.18
CA ASN A 230 18.20 14.48 -31.66
C ASN A 230 17.49 14.64 -33.02
N ARG A 231 17.58 13.64 -33.90
CA ARG A 231 16.81 13.59 -35.15
C ARG A 231 15.31 13.49 -34.88
N GLU A 232 14.93 12.63 -33.94
CA GLU A 232 13.54 12.45 -33.53
C GLU A 232 12.98 13.69 -32.83
N LYS A 233 13.73 14.32 -31.92
CA LYS A 233 13.34 15.57 -31.23
C LYS A 233 13.09 16.71 -32.21
N SER A 234 13.90 16.81 -33.27
CA SER A 234 13.68 17.78 -34.35
C SER A 234 12.39 17.50 -35.13
N LEU A 235 12.08 16.22 -35.39
CA LEU A 235 10.85 15.77 -36.06
C LEU A 235 9.59 15.91 -35.19
N LEU A 236 9.71 15.76 -33.87
CA LEU A 236 8.61 15.89 -32.91
C LEU A 236 8.13 17.34 -32.70
N GLY A 237 8.87 18.33 -33.21
CA GLY A 237 8.46 19.74 -33.24
C GLY A 237 7.31 20.06 -34.21
N LEU A 238 6.91 19.13 -35.07
CA LEU A 238 5.75 19.28 -35.98
C LEU A 238 4.40 18.94 -35.32
N TYR A 239 4.38 18.44 -34.07
CA TYR A 239 3.15 18.03 -33.36
C TYR A 239 2.83 18.85 -32.10
N ASN A 240 3.47 20.01 -31.91
CA ASN A 240 3.07 20.98 -30.87
C ASN A 240 2.75 22.33 -31.52
N ARG A 241 1.66 22.36 -32.30
CA ARG A 241 1.05 23.60 -32.76
C ARG A 241 -0.19 23.83 -31.88
N PRO A 242 -0.20 24.86 -31.01
CA PRO A 242 -1.35 25.11 -30.16
C PRO A 242 -2.51 25.62 -31.04
N PHE A 243 -3.66 24.95 -30.95
CA PHE A 243 -4.95 25.53 -31.30
C PHE A 243 -5.49 26.29 -30.09
#